data_AF-A0A5J4TDB8-F1
#
_entry.id   AF-A0A5J4TDB8-F1
#
_cell.length_a   1.000
_cell.length_b   1.000
_cell.length_c   1.000
_cell.angle_alpha   90.00
_cell.angle_beta   90.00
_cell.angle_gamma   90.00
#
_symmetry.space_group_name_H-M   'P 1'
#
loop_
_entity.id
_entity.type
_entity.pdbx_description
1 polymer ?
#
loop_
_entity_poly.entity_id
_entity_poly.type
_entity_poly.pdbx_seq_one_letter_code
_entity_poly.pdbx_strand_id
1 'polypeptide(L)'
;MREIDPDADAQERTGMGSARWKDEYSCDCLRLDHEHQDMLISLATVCCCIDGTMNIKQQIESLQNTLEIKPTTELKAVKSIVDAVQKEREQLRDSMGNLSGNVSSMKGSGNNDQGSGNDGKIHIDVTLAFDETKLRWLGKIIERMLGILVRQTCGTFADEEQMMDKYRIPRHHSNIHFSQHLVLIRKLYTTILHIAQSAENFKYPIPSTFSQTFIQ
;
A
#
# COMPACT_ATOMS: atom_id res chain seq x y z
N MET A 1 -7.18 20.51 -12.40
CA MET A 1 -8.43 20.14 -11.69
C MET A 1 -9.58 20.39 -12.64
N ARG A 2 -10.43 19.39 -12.92
CA ARG A 2 -11.75 19.67 -13.51
C ARG A 2 -12.61 20.21 -12.38
N GLU A 3 -13.34 21.29 -12.64
CA GLU A 3 -14.35 21.79 -11.70
C GLU A 3 -15.28 20.64 -11.35
N ILE A 4 -15.35 20.29 -10.06
CA ILE A 4 -16.20 19.21 -9.56
C ILE A 4 -17.63 19.74 -9.61
N ASP A 5 -18.52 18.98 -10.24
CA ASP A 5 -19.96 19.27 -10.29
C ASP A 5 -20.51 19.33 -8.85
N PRO A 6 -21.06 20.48 -8.41
CA PRO A 6 -21.61 20.66 -7.07
C PRO A 6 -22.67 19.63 -6.70
N ASP A 7 -23.45 19.16 -7.68
CA ASP A 7 -24.51 18.18 -7.44
C ASP A 7 -23.94 16.78 -7.22
N ALA A 8 -22.83 16.44 -7.89
CA ALA A 8 -22.10 15.20 -7.66
C ALA A 8 -21.41 15.19 -6.28
N ASP A 9 -20.76 16.29 -5.86
CA ASP A 9 -20.17 16.45 -4.51
C ASP A 9 -21.25 16.39 -3.41
N ALA A 10 -22.45 16.92 -3.67
CA ALA A 10 -23.57 16.81 -2.75
C ALA A 10 -24.12 15.37 -2.65
N GLN A 11 -24.19 14.65 -3.78
CA GLN A 11 -24.71 13.28 -3.82
C GLN A 11 -23.76 12.27 -3.16
N GLU A 12 -22.44 12.44 -3.29
CA GLU A 12 -21.43 11.64 -2.57
C GLU A 12 -21.47 11.83 -1.04
N ARG A 13 -22.22 12.82 -0.54
CA ARG A 13 -22.53 13.03 0.89
C ARG A 13 -23.87 12.43 1.33
N THR A 14 -24.73 12.02 0.39
CA THR A 14 -26.09 11.53 0.71
C THR A 14 -26.12 10.07 1.16
N GLY A 15 -25.46 9.80 2.30
CA GLY A 15 -25.71 8.65 3.17
C GLY A 15 -26.30 9.05 4.53
N MET A 16 -26.39 10.35 4.83
CA MET A 16 -26.87 10.87 6.10
C MET A 16 -28.12 11.71 5.88
N GLY A 17 -29.25 11.26 6.44
CA GLY A 17 -30.55 11.92 6.38
C GLY A 17 -30.58 13.29 7.07
N SER A 18 -31.62 13.59 7.84
CA SER A 18 -31.89 14.89 8.49
C SER A 18 -30.81 15.41 9.47
N ALA A 19 -29.63 14.80 9.53
CA ALA A 19 -28.44 15.27 10.26
C ALA A 19 -27.65 16.33 9.48
N ARG A 20 -28.33 17.30 8.86
CA ARG A 20 -27.71 18.33 7.99
C ARG A 20 -26.92 19.40 8.77
N TRP A 21 -26.89 19.30 10.09
CA TRP A 21 -26.24 20.23 11.03
C TRP A 21 -25.76 19.45 12.27
N LYS A 22 -24.95 18.42 12.12
CA LYS A 22 -24.20 17.96 13.29
C LYS A 22 -23.12 18.99 13.58
N ASP A 23 -23.10 19.48 14.81
CA ASP A 23 -22.04 20.29 15.44
C ASP A 23 -20.70 19.53 15.56
N GLU A 24 -20.47 18.55 14.69
CA GLU A 24 -19.26 17.75 14.58
C GLU A 24 -18.80 17.90 13.12
N TYR A 25 -17.75 18.70 12.97
CA TYR A 25 -17.13 19.16 11.73
C TYR A 25 -16.48 18.05 10.90
N SER A 26 -17.22 17.00 10.55
CA SER A 26 -16.58 15.87 9.92
C SER A 26 -16.37 16.11 8.43
N CYS A 27 -15.09 16.06 8.03
CA CYS A 27 -14.66 15.88 6.65
C CYS A 27 -14.98 14.45 6.14
N ASP A 28 -16.00 13.80 6.72
CA ASP A 28 -16.46 12.46 6.36
C ASP A 28 -17.28 12.56 5.07
N CYS A 29 -16.59 12.64 3.94
CA CYS A 29 -17.22 12.36 2.66
C CYS A 29 -16.60 11.09 2.06
N LEU A 30 -17.45 10.27 1.43
CA LEU A 30 -17.04 9.02 0.80
C LEU A 30 -15.87 9.22 -0.18
N ARG A 31 -15.79 10.41 -0.78
CA ARG A 31 -14.68 10.82 -1.64
C ARG A 31 -13.33 10.80 -0.92
N LEU A 32 -13.22 11.44 0.25
CA LEU A 32 -11.99 11.48 1.04
C LEU A 32 -11.68 10.08 1.61
N ASP A 33 -12.69 9.30 1.98
CA ASP A 33 -12.50 7.89 2.36
C ASP A 33 -11.87 7.07 1.23
N HIS A 34 -12.31 7.28 -0.02
CA HIS A 34 -11.71 6.63 -1.18
C HIS A 34 -10.27 7.07 -1.42
N GLU A 35 -9.96 8.36 -1.26
CA GLU A 35 -8.59 8.86 -1.42
C GLU A 35 -7.65 8.34 -0.31
N HIS A 36 -8.13 8.28 0.93
CA HIS A 36 -7.41 7.64 2.03
C HIS A 36 -7.19 6.15 1.79
N GLN A 37 -8.19 5.45 1.25
CA GLN A 37 -8.06 4.04 0.91
C GLN A 37 -6.98 3.81 -0.16
N ASP A 38 -6.92 4.67 -1.19
CA ASP A 38 -5.89 4.63 -2.23
C ASP A 38 -4.49 4.82 -1.63
N MET A 39 -4.34 5.78 -0.71
CA MET A 39 -3.10 6.00 0.03
C MET A 39 -2.69 4.77 0.86
N LEU A 40 -3.63 4.15 1.58
CA LEU A 40 -3.38 2.96 2.39
C LEU A 40 -2.98 1.74 1.55
N ILE A 41 -3.61 1.55 0.39
CA ILE A 41 -3.26 0.49 -0.57
C ILE A 41 -1.83 0.70 -1.08
N SER A 42 -1.47 1.94 -1.41
CA SER A 42 -0.11 2.25 -1.84
C SER A 42 0.92 2.04 -0.75
N LEU A 43 0.62 2.44 0.49
CA LEU A 43 1.48 2.19 1.64
C LEU A 43 1.71 0.70 1.86
N ALA A 44 0.63 -0.09 1.86
CA ALA A 44 0.72 -1.54 1.98
C ALA A 44 1.55 -2.15 0.85
N THR A 45 1.42 -1.64 -0.37
CA THR A 45 2.19 -2.11 -1.52
C THR A 45 3.67 -1.78 -1.39
N VAL A 46 4.04 -0.57 -0.96
CA VAL A 46 5.44 -0.21 -0.65
C VAL A 46 6.03 -1.19 0.37
N CYS A 47 5.32 -1.38 1.47
CA CYS A 47 5.77 -2.23 2.56
C CYS A 47 5.90 -3.69 2.12
N CYS A 48 5.01 -4.18 1.25
CA CYS A 48 5.15 -5.51 0.64
C CYS A 48 6.34 -5.57 -0.32
N CYS A 49 6.63 -4.53 -1.10
CA CYS A 49 7.81 -4.50 -1.96
C CYS A 49 9.10 -4.57 -1.13
N ILE A 50 9.14 -3.93 0.04
CA ILE A 50 10.28 -3.96 0.96
C ILE A 50 10.36 -5.31 1.70
N ASP A 51 9.25 -5.80 2.23
CA ASP A 51 9.15 -7.01 3.04
C ASP A 51 8.27 -8.07 2.37
N GLY A 52 8.91 -9.13 1.87
CA GLY A 52 8.23 -10.21 1.17
C GLY A 52 7.39 -11.12 2.06
N THR A 53 7.46 -10.97 3.37
CA THR A 53 6.62 -11.71 4.32
C THR A 53 5.27 -11.03 4.56
N MET A 54 5.12 -9.76 4.14
CA MET A 54 3.96 -8.97 4.49
C MET A 54 2.71 -9.44 3.73
N ASN A 55 1.66 -9.80 4.48
CA ASN A 55 0.39 -10.24 3.91
C ASN A 55 -0.50 -9.04 3.58
N ILE A 56 -0.64 -8.74 2.30
CA ILE A 56 -1.47 -7.64 1.78
C ILE A 56 -2.65 -8.11 0.92
N LYS A 57 -3.11 -9.36 1.10
CA LYS A 57 -4.17 -9.96 0.27
C LYS A 57 -5.44 -9.11 0.25
N GLN A 58 -5.89 -8.65 1.42
CA GLN A 58 -7.09 -7.81 1.54
C GLN A 58 -6.93 -6.47 0.81
N GLN A 59 -5.74 -5.87 0.87
CA GLN A 59 -5.46 -4.60 0.17
C GLN A 59 -5.43 -4.81 -1.35
N ILE A 60 -4.96 -5.96 -1.82
CA ILE A 60 -5.00 -6.32 -3.26
C ILE A 60 -6.43 -6.56 -3.74
N GLU A 61 -7.27 -7.23 -2.95
CA GLU A 61 -8.69 -7.40 -3.25
C GLU A 61 -9.40 -6.04 -3.29
N SER A 62 -9.13 -5.17 -2.30
CA SER A 62 -9.65 -3.80 -2.29
C SER A 62 -9.19 -3.02 -3.52
N LEU A 63 -7.92 -3.13 -3.91
CA LEU A 63 -7.38 -2.49 -5.12
C LEU A 63 -8.09 -2.96 -6.38
N GLN A 64 -8.39 -4.24 -6.51
CA GLN A 64 -9.12 -4.78 -7.66
C GLN A 64 -10.53 -4.20 -7.75
N ASN A 65 -11.26 -4.21 -6.63
CA ASN A 65 -12.60 -3.62 -6.55
C ASN A 65 -12.56 -2.11 -6.91
N THR A 66 -11.59 -1.37 -6.37
CA THR A 66 -11.44 0.07 -6.69
C THR A 66 -11.09 0.29 -8.17
N LEU A 67 -10.28 -0.57 -8.79
CA LEU A 67 -9.93 -0.46 -10.21
C LEU A 67 -11.11 -0.70 -11.14
N GLU A 68 -12.06 -1.56 -10.74
CA GLU A 68 -13.31 -1.78 -11.49
C GLU A 68 -14.21 -0.55 -11.44
N ILE A 69 -14.26 0.14 -10.30
CA ILE A 69 -15.11 1.32 -10.08
C ILE A 69 -14.46 2.59 -10.65
N LYS A 70 -13.18 2.83 -10.32
CA LYS A 70 -12.45 4.08 -10.59
C LYS A 70 -11.00 3.77 -11.03
N PRO A 71 -10.79 3.44 -12.31
CA PRO A 71 -9.46 3.12 -12.82
C PRO A 71 -8.59 4.38 -12.95
N THR A 72 -7.75 4.66 -11.96
CA THR A 72 -6.76 5.75 -12.03
C THR A 72 -5.41 5.26 -12.58
N THR A 73 -4.62 6.18 -13.15
CA THR A 73 -3.27 5.88 -13.64
C THR A 73 -2.36 5.37 -12.52
N GLU A 74 -2.51 5.94 -11.32
CA GLU A 74 -1.72 5.54 -10.16
C GLU A 74 -2.09 4.15 -9.69
N LEU A 75 -3.38 3.83 -9.48
CA LEU A 75 -3.82 2.50 -9.05
C LEU A 75 -3.45 1.41 -10.07
N LYS A 76 -3.50 1.70 -11.37
CA LYS A 76 -3.00 0.78 -12.41
C LYS A 76 -1.50 0.53 -12.27
N ALA A 77 -0.72 1.56 -11.95
CA ALA A 77 0.71 1.41 -11.69
C ALA A 77 0.98 0.60 -10.41
N VAL A 78 0.21 0.84 -9.34
CA VAL A 78 0.28 0.03 -8.10
C VAL A 78 0.02 -1.44 -8.40
N LYS A 79 -1.06 -1.75 -9.13
CA LYS A 79 -1.40 -3.12 -9.52
C LYS A 79 -0.29 -3.78 -10.34
N SER A 80 0.22 -3.07 -11.34
CA SER A 80 1.33 -3.58 -12.16
C SER A 80 2.60 -3.84 -11.35
N ILE A 81 2.88 -3.01 -10.34
CA ILE A 81 4.05 -3.16 -9.46
C ILE A 81 3.89 -4.39 -8.57
N VAL A 82 2.76 -4.52 -7.86
CA VAL A 82 2.54 -5.64 -6.94
C VAL A 82 2.54 -6.98 -7.67
N ASP A 83 1.93 -7.04 -8.86
CA ASP A 83 1.92 -8.25 -9.68
C ASP A 83 3.34 -8.65 -10.12
N ALA A 84 4.15 -7.68 -10.53
CA ALA A 84 5.52 -7.94 -10.97
C ALA A 84 6.39 -8.46 -9.83
N VAL A 85 6.31 -7.83 -8.64
CA VAL A 85 7.07 -8.25 -7.45
C VAL A 85 6.63 -9.63 -6.96
N GLN A 86 5.32 -9.89 -6.90
CA GLN A 86 4.81 -11.19 -6.48
C GLN A 86 5.22 -12.29 -7.45
N LYS A 87 5.14 -12.04 -8.77
CA LYS A 87 5.56 -12.98 -9.80
C LYS A 87 7.03 -13.37 -9.65
N GLU A 88 7.93 -12.40 -9.48
CA GLU A 88 9.36 -12.68 -9.32
C GLU A 88 9.66 -13.48 -8.05
N ARG A 89 8.97 -13.17 -6.95
CA ARG A 89 9.12 -13.92 -5.69
C ARG A 89 8.57 -15.34 -5.78
N GLU A 90 7.45 -15.54 -6.45
CA GLU A 90 6.87 -16.87 -6.65
C GLU A 90 7.75 -17.75 -7.54
N GLN A 91 8.26 -17.20 -8.66
CA GLN A 91 9.19 -17.91 -9.53
C GLN A 91 10.45 -18.36 -8.79
N LEU A 92 10.98 -17.51 -7.90
CA LEU A 92 12.13 -17.89 -7.09
C LEU A 92 11.77 -18.98 -6.07
N ARG A 93 10.60 -18.87 -5.42
CA ARG A 93 10.08 -19.87 -4.48
C ARG A 93 9.92 -21.24 -5.16
N ASP A 94 9.40 -21.28 -6.37
CA ASP A 94 9.25 -22.51 -7.16
C ASP A 94 10.61 -23.10 -7.55
N SER A 95 11.57 -22.26 -7.96
CA SER A 95 12.91 -22.72 -8.30
C SER A 95 13.62 -23.37 -7.10
N MET A 96 13.47 -22.78 -5.90
CA MET A 96 14.01 -23.34 -4.65
C MET A 96 13.25 -24.58 -4.18
N GLY A 97 11.93 -24.61 -4.35
CA GLY A 97 11.08 -25.77 -4.05
C GLY A 97 11.43 -26.99 -4.90
N ASN A 98 11.70 -26.77 -6.19
CA ASN A 98 12.12 -27.82 -7.13
C ASN A 98 13.54 -28.34 -6.83
N LEU A 99 14.44 -27.49 -6.31
CA LEU A 99 15.76 -27.91 -5.80
C LEU A 99 15.65 -28.80 -4.55
N SER A 100 14.66 -28.55 -3.68
CA SER A 100 14.36 -29.39 -2.51
C SER A 100 13.58 -30.67 -2.86
N GLY A 101 12.88 -30.69 -3.99
CA GLY A 101 12.04 -31.81 -4.45
C GLY A 101 12.80 -33.05 -4.93
N ASN A 102 14.11 -32.95 -5.19
CA ASN A 102 14.93 -34.09 -5.60
C ASN A 102 15.37 -35.01 -4.44
N VAL A 103 14.97 -34.72 -3.19
CA VAL A 103 15.30 -35.57 -2.01
C VAL A 103 14.14 -36.50 -1.61
N SER A 104 12.96 -36.40 -2.23
CA SER A 104 11.76 -37.14 -1.82
C SER A 104 11.28 -38.22 -2.80
N SER A 105 12.18 -38.80 -3.61
CA SER A 105 11.84 -40.01 -4.38
C SER A 105 12.17 -41.29 -3.60
N MET A 106 11.60 -41.45 -2.40
CA MET A 106 11.47 -42.77 -1.77
C MET A 106 10.41 -42.74 -0.67
N LYS A 107 9.44 -43.67 -0.76
CA LYS A 107 8.24 -43.90 0.07
C LYS A 107 7.04 -43.02 -0.32
N GLY A 108 5.83 -43.53 -0.50
CA GLY A 108 5.29 -44.87 -0.32
C GLY A 108 3.76 -44.74 -0.42
N SER A 109 3.13 -45.68 -1.12
CA SER A 109 1.69 -45.80 -1.26
C SER A 109 0.98 -45.80 0.11
N GLY A 110 -0.07 -44.98 0.31
CA GLY A 110 -0.89 -45.04 1.52
C GLY A 110 -1.84 -43.87 1.75
N ASN A 111 -3.11 -44.11 1.39
CA ASN A 111 -4.39 -43.65 1.96
C ASN A 111 -4.65 -42.20 2.45
N ASN A 112 -5.80 -41.73 1.99
CA ASN A 112 -6.62 -40.60 2.45
C ASN A 112 -6.51 -40.29 3.95
N ASP A 113 -6.06 -39.07 4.26
CA ASP A 113 -6.36 -38.42 5.52
C ASP A 113 -6.76 -36.96 5.24
N GLN A 114 -8.01 -36.62 5.55
CA GLN A 114 -8.54 -35.26 5.54
C GLN A 114 -8.01 -34.55 6.79
N GLY A 115 -6.77 -34.06 6.71
CA GLY A 115 -6.18 -33.20 7.73
C GLY A 115 -6.34 -31.73 7.35
N SER A 116 -7.14 -31.01 8.13
CA SER A 116 -7.23 -29.55 8.14
C SER A 116 -5.82 -28.94 8.26
N GLY A 117 -5.30 -28.47 7.12
CA GLY A 117 -4.01 -27.82 7.02
C GLY A 117 -4.11 -26.41 7.58
N ASN A 118 -3.77 -26.25 8.86
CA ASN A 118 -3.32 -24.97 9.36
C ASN A 118 -2.02 -24.67 8.61
N ASP A 119 -2.11 -23.87 7.55
CA ASP A 119 -0.99 -23.38 6.74
C ASP A 119 -0.10 -22.46 7.60
N GLY A 120 0.60 -23.05 8.56
CA GLY A 120 1.76 -22.48 9.23
C GLY A 120 2.97 -22.46 8.30
N LYS A 121 2.74 -22.16 7.00
CA LYS A 121 3.80 -22.01 6.01
C LYS A 121 4.50 -20.71 6.36
N ILE A 122 5.61 -20.82 7.08
CA ILE A 122 6.50 -19.69 7.38
C ILE A 122 6.73 -18.97 6.05
N HIS A 123 6.18 -17.76 5.93
CA HIS A 123 6.44 -16.90 4.77
C HIS A 123 7.88 -16.45 4.88
N ILE A 124 8.79 -17.24 4.33
CA ILE A 124 10.20 -16.86 4.21
C ILE A 124 10.26 -15.74 3.18
N ASP A 125 10.93 -14.64 3.54
CA ASP A 125 11.26 -13.62 2.56
C ASP A 125 12.35 -14.14 1.62
N VAL A 126 11.92 -14.49 0.40
CA VAL A 126 12.81 -14.99 -0.64
C VAL A 126 13.65 -13.88 -1.29
N THR A 127 13.41 -12.61 -0.92
CA THR A 127 14.17 -11.46 -1.46
C THR A 127 15.66 -11.55 -1.09
N LEU A 128 16.01 -12.23 0.01
CA LEU A 128 17.41 -12.51 0.37
C LEU A 128 18.16 -13.37 -0.65
N ALA A 129 17.44 -14.14 -1.48
CA ALA A 129 18.01 -14.99 -2.52
C ALA A 129 18.03 -14.31 -3.90
N PHE A 130 17.69 -13.01 -3.99
CA PHE A 130 17.79 -12.25 -5.24
C PHE A 130 19.27 -11.98 -5.59
N ASP A 131 19.60 -12.10 -6.87
CA ASP A 131 20.88 -11.62 -7.38
C ASP A 131 20.93 -10.07 -7.45
N GLU A 132 22.11 -9.50 -7.68
CA GLU A 132 22.30 -8.05 -7.76
C GLU A 132 21.41 -7.38 -8.83
N THR A 133 21.13 -8.07 -9.94
CA THR A 133 20.29 -7.53 -11.02
C THR A 133 18.85 -7.40 -10.55
N LYS A 134 18.33 -8.44 -9.88
CA LYS A 134 16.99 -8.44 -9.28
C LYS A 134 16.89 -7.46 -8.12
N LEU A 135 17.92 -7.33 -7.29
CA LEU A 135 17.95 -6.34 -6.20
C LEU A 135 17.92 -4.91 -6.75
N ARG A 136 18.69 -4.61 -7.81
CA ARG A 136 18.65 -3.30 -8.48
C ARG A 136 17.29 -3.02 -9.12
N TRP A 137 16.67 -4.02 -9.73
CA TRP A 137 15.31 -3.90 -10.27
C TRP A 137 14.29 -3.62 -9.16
N LEU A 138 14.36 -4.36 -8.06
CA LEU A 138 13.46 -4.19 -6.91
C LEU A 138 13.63 -2.80 -6.28
N GLY A 139 14.87 -2.32 -6.13
CA GLY A 139 15.15 -0.96 -5.66
C GLY A 139 14.46 0.12 -6.50
N LYS A 140 14.56 0.02 -7.85
CA LYS A 140 13.85 0.93 -8.76
C LYS A 140 12.33 0.84 -8.66
N ILE A 141 11.80 -0.36 -8.42
CA ILE A 141 10.36 -0.53 -8.17
C ILE A 141 9.93 0.15 -6.88
N ILE A 142 10.70 -0.02 -5.80
CA ILE A 142 10.42 0.59 -4.51
C ILE A 142 10.47 2.12 -4.65
N GLU A 143 11.48 2.68 -5.30
CA GLU A 143 11.56 4.13 -5.59
C GLU A 143 10.34 4.65 -6.35
N ARG A 144 9.92 3.93 -7.40
CA ARG A 144 8.73 4.29 -8.17
C ARG A 144 7.47 4.27 -7.30
N MET A 145 7.34 3.25 -6.45
CA MET A 145 6.18 3.05 -5.59
C MET A 145 6.13 4.11 -4.46
N LEU A 146 7.29 4.49 -3.89
CA LEU A 146 7.42 5.62 -2.97
C LEU A 146 6.98 6.93 -3.61
N GLY A 147 7.34 7.15 -4.89
CA GLY A 147 6.87 8.31 -5.65
C GLY A 147 5.35 8.36 -5.82
N ILE A 148 4.69 7.20 -5.98
CA ILE A 148 3.21 7.11 -6.01
C ILE A 148 2.63 7.47 -4.65
N LEU A 149 3.16 6.85 -3.58
CA LEU A 149 2.70 7.09 -2.21
C LEU A 149 2.78 8.58 -1.84
N VAL A 150 3.89 9.25 -2.15
CA VAL A 150 4.05 10.69 -1.88
C VAL A 150 2.99 11.53 -2.60
N ARG A 151 2.75 11.26 -3.90
CA ARG A 151 1.76 12.03 -4.67
C ARG A 151 0.34 11.84 -4.13
N GLN A 152 -0.02 10.62 -3.77
CA GLN A 152 -1.32 10.33 -3.18
C GLN A 152 -1.46 11.00 -1.80
N THR A 153 -0.50 10.81 -0.89
CA THR A 153 -0.55 11.43 0.44
C THR A 153 -0.64 12.96 0.37
N CYS A 154 0.23 13.60 -0.40
CA CYS A 154 0.18 15.06 -0.54
C CYS A 154 -1.07 15.55 -1.27
N GLY A 155 -1.56 14.77 -2.25
CA GLY A 155 -2.79 15.08 -2.97
C GLY A 155 -4.02 15.04 -2.05
N THR A 156 -4.17 13.97 -1.29
CA THR A 156 -5.28 13.78 -0.34
C THR A 156 -5.26 14.84 0.75
N PHE A 157 -4.10 15.11 1.36
CA PHE A 157 -4.00 16.15 2.38
C PHE A 157 -4.33 17.54 1.81
N ALA A 158 -3.78 17.91 0.65
CA ALA A 158 -4.08 19.22 0.06
C ALA A 158 -5.57 19.38 -0.27
N ASP A 159 -6.22 18.31 -0.72
CA ASP A 159 -7.64 18.31 -1.01
C ASP A 159 -8.50 18.39 0.26
N GLU A 160 -8.16 17.64 1.31
CA GLU A 160 -8.82 17.74 2.63
C GLU A 160 -8.68 19.15 3.22
N GLU A 161 -7.48 19.75 3.15
CA GLU A 161 -7.22 21.12 3.59
C GLU A 161 -8.03 22.15 2.80
N GLN A 162 -8.11 21.99 1.48
CA GLN A 162 -8.95 22.84 0.63
C GLN A 162 -10.44 22.73 1.00
N MET A 163 -10.90 21.52 1.34
CA MET A 163 -12.28 21.30 1.78
C MET A 163 -12.53 21.93 3.15
N MET A 164 -11.59 21.81 4.10
CA MET A 164 -11.69 22.47 5.40
C MET A 164 -11.86 24.00 5.26
N ASP A 165 -11.08 24.61 4.35
CA ASP A 165 -11.20 26.05 4.05
C ASP A 165 -12.54 26.37 3.38
N LYS A 166 -12.95 25.60 2.38
CA LYS A 166 -14.21 25.79 1.63
C LYS A 166 -15.43 25.73 2.54
N TYR A 167 -15.48 24.78 3.47
CA TYR A 167 -16.59 24.62 4.42
C TYR A 167 -16.43 25.45 5.70
N ARG A 168 -15.39 26.29 5.80
CA ARG A 168 -15.15 27.19 6.93
C ARG A 168 -15.09 26.45 8.26
N ILE A 169 -14.41 25.31 8.27
CA ILE A 169 -14.15 24.54 9.48
C ILE A 169 -13.42 25.43 10.51
N PRO A 170 -13.76 25.36 11.81
CA PRO A 170 -13.16 26.22 12.81
C PRO A 170 -11.64 26.09 12.85
N ARG A 171 -10.96 27.25 12.92
CA ARG A 171 -9.49 27.33 12.88
C ARG A 171 -8.78 26.48 13.93
N HIS A 172 -9.37 26.32 15.11
CA HIS A 172 -8.75 25.49 16.15
C HIS A 172 -8.72 24.01 15.75
N HIS A 173 -9.71 23.52 15.00
CA HIS A 173 -9.76 22.15 14.51
C HIS A 173 -8.88 21.97 13.27
N SER A 174 -8.98 22.88 12.29
CA SER A 174 -8.16 22.79 11.08
C SER A 174 -6.66 22.93 11.37
N ASN A 175 -6.26 23.79 12.32
CA ASN A 175 -4.85 23.89 12.73
C ASN A 175 -4.30 22.59 13.34
N ILE A 176 -5.14 21.81 14.03
CA ILE A 176 -4.74 20.50 14.56
C ILE A 176 -4.54 19.51 13.40
N HIS A 177 -5.48 19.44 12.45
CA HIS A 177 -5.35 18.60 11.24
C HIS A 177 -4.09 18.95 10.45
N PHE A 178 -3.86 20.24 10.14
CA PHE A 178 -2.67 20.68 9.40
C PHE A 178 -1.38 20.29 10.13
N SER A 179 -1.36 20.41 11.45
CA SER A 179 -0.21 19.99 12.26
C SER A 179 0.03 18.48 12.16
N GLN A 180 -1.03 17.68 12.15
CA GLN A 180 -0.94 16.22 11.98
C GLN A 180 -0.43 15.84 10.58
N HIS A 181 -0.95 16.49 9.52
CA HIS A 181 -0.47 16.30 8.15
C HIS A 181 1.04 16.57 8.04
N LEU A 182 1.52 17.68 8.60
CA LEU A 182 2.94 18.03 8.60
C LEU A 182 3.81 16.99 9.32
N VAL A 183 3.32 16.43 10.44
CA VAL A 183 4.02 15.36 11.17
C VAL A 183 4.12 14.10 10.33
N LEU A 184 3.02 13.68 9.69
CA LEU A 184 2.97 12.50 8.83
C LEU A 184 3.86 12.67 7.60
N ILE A 185 3.81 13.83 6.94
CA ILE A 185 4.66 14.18 5.80
C ILE A 185 6.14 14.11 6.19
N ARG A 186 6.52 14.71 7.33
CA ARG A 186 7.91 14.69 7.80
C ARG A 186 8.40 13.25 8.02
N LYS A 187 7.57 12.41 8.66
CA LYS A 187 7.88 11.00 8.88
C LYS A 187 8.05 10.25 7.55
N LEU A 188 7.11 10.43 6.61
CA LEU A 188 7.14 9.84 5.28
C LEU A 188 8.45 10.19 4.54
N TYR A 189 8.79 11.47 4.43
CA TYR A 189 10.02 11.89 3.74
C TYR A 189 11.29 11.42 4.42
N THR A 190 11.31 11.39 5.76
CA THR A 190 12.47 10.89 6.52
C THR A 190 12.70 9.40 6.24
N THR A 191 11.64 8.59 6.28
CA THR A 191 11.72 7.16 5.97
C THR A 191 12.13 6.93 4.51
N ILE A 192 11.57 7.69 3.57
CA ILE A 192 11.94 7.62 2.14
C ILE A 192 13.43 7.90 1.94
N LEU A 193 13.98 8.90 2.63
CA LEU A 193 15.40 9.23 2.51
C LEU A 193 16.29 8.07 2.95
N HIS A 194 15.95 7.42 4.07
CA HIS A 194 16.69 6.25 4.55
C HIS A 194 16.57 5.05 3.61
N ILE A 195 15.38 4.83 3.03
CA ILE A 195 15.18 3.77 2.03
C ILE A 195 16.03 4.04 0.78
N ALA A 196 16.02 5.29 0.28
CA ALA A 196 16.81 5.67 -0.89
C ALA A 196 18.32 5.46 -0.66
N GLN A 197 18.84 5.88 0.49
CA GLN A 197 20.24 5.63 0.89
C GLN A 197 20.57 4.13 0.94
N SER A 198 19.64 3.31 1.44
CA SER A 198 19.82 1.85 1.46
C SER A 198 19.75 1.23 0.06
N ALA A 199 18.91 1.77 -0.82
CA ALA A 199 18.68 1.27 -2.18
C ALA A 199 19.90 1.47 -3.09
N GLU A 200 20.76 2.47 -2.81
CA GLU A 200 22.02 2.68 -3.52
C GLU A 200 23.01 1.51 -3.36
N ASN A 201 22.87 0.72 -2.28
CA ASN A 201 23.71 -0.44 -2.02
C ASN A 201 23.09 -1.72 -2.60
N PHE A 202 23.22 -1.90 -3.92
CA PHE A 202 22.62 -3.01 -4.69
C PHE A 202 23.06 -4.43 -4.27
N LYS A 203 24.02 -4.55 -3.35
CA LYS A 203 24.53 -5.83 -2.85
C LYS A 203 23.60 -6.47 -1.81
N TYR A 204 22.75 -5.67 -1.18
CA TYR A 204 21.87 -6.13 -0.11
C TYR A 204 20.44 -5.67 -0.37
N PRO A 205 19.44 -6.46 0.03
CA PRO A 205 18.07 -6.00 -0.01
C PRO A 205 17.86 -4.85 0.97
N ILE A 206 16.88 -4.01 0.64
CA ILE A 206 16.42 -2.95 1.54
C ILE A 206 15.92 -3.60 2.83
N PRO A 207 16.40 -3.18 4.01
CA PRO A 207 15.97 -3.73 5.30
C PRO A 207 14.45 -3.69 5.49
N SER A 208 13.88 -4.83 5.89
CA SER A 208 12.44 -4.93 6.21
C SER A 208 12.02 -4.03 7.37
N THR A 209 12.95 -3.59 8.23
CA THR A 209 12.66 -2.64 9.32
C THR A 209 12.08 -1.31 8.81
N PHE A 210 12.34 -0.93 7.57
CA PHE A 210 11.72 0.25 6.96
C PHE A 210 10.20 0.10 6.75
N SER A 211 9.69 -1.12 6.52
CA SER A 211 8.24 -1.35 6.45
C SER A 211 7.59 -1.12 7.83
N GLN A 212 8.25 -1.55 8.91
CA GLN A 212 7.79 -1.33 10.28
C GLN A 212 7.76 0.15 10.66
N THR A 213 8.74 0.93 10.17
CA THR A 213 8.82 2.39 10.41
C THR A 213 7.64 3.15 9.78
N PHE A 214 7.04 2.62 8.72
CA PHE A 214 5.83 3.19 8.15
C PHE A 214 4.57 2.90 8.98
N ILE A 215 4.53 1.75 9.65
CA ILE A 215 3.36 1.25 10.38
C ILE A 215 3.28 1.85 11.80
N GLN A 216 4.44 2.02 12.47
CA GLN A 216 4.57 2.58 13.82
C GLN A 216 4.67 4.09 13.77
#